data_AF-A0A7S2ARR8-F1
#
_entry.id   AF-A0A7S2ARR8-F1
#
_cell.length_a   1.000
_cell.length_b   1.000
_cell.length_c   1.000
_cell.angle_alpha   90.00
_cell.angle_beta   90.00
_cell.angle_gamma   90.00
#
_symmetry.space_group_name_H-M   'P 1'
#
loop_
_entity.id
_entity.type
_entity.pdbx_description
1 polymer ?
#
loop_
_entity_poly.entity_id
_entity_poly.type
_entity_poly.pdbx_seq_one_letter_code
_entity_poly.pdbx_strand_id
1 'polypeptide(L)'
;KTKTEKDPVTSAREESETFRWFHHSLVMSCPMPQRRSSSQDELSVTISVTGDAVSYERSSIPVADRAFVREGQGPVLCTMLFEEKNTALILRPWVQYHAARGFDQILLYVEDRDSSWAGRAIADVPGADKVTVVPFWFGNTSQQRAFHMQGGMLHHCLYQTRGRVEWLAVADIDEYFDVFPGPS
;
A
#
# COMPACT_ATOMS: atom_id res chain seq x y z
N LYS A 1 23.17 55.92 -43.90
CA LYS A 1 22.14 56.11 -42.86
C LYS A 1 22.19 54.91 -41.93
N THR A 2 22.77 55.11 -40.76
CA THR A 2 22.98 54.15 -39.67
C THR A 2 21.67 53.86 -38.95
N LYS A 3 21.37 52.58 -38.66
CA LYS A 3 20.51 52.14 -37.54
C LYS A 3 20.67 50.62 -37.37
N THR A 4 21.54 50.17 -36.46
CA THR A 4 21.31 49.87 -35.03
C THR A 4 20.80 48.44 -34.82
N GLU A 5 21.79 47.57 -34.57
CA GLU A 5 21.80 46.40 -33.69
C GLU A 5 20.75 46.41 -32.57
N LYS A 6 20.01 45.30 -32.45
CA LYS A 6 19.42 44.80 -31.20
C LYS A 6 19.26 43.28 -31.32
N ASP A 7 20.23 42.55 -30.79
CA ASP A 7 19.87 41.33 -30.05
C ASP A 7 19.23 41.77 -28.72
N PRO A 8 18.20 41.06 -28.28
CA PRO A 8 18.34 40.49 -26.95
C PRO A 8 17.87 39.03 -26.90
N VAL A 9 18.81 38.21 -26.43
CA VAL A 9 18.56 37.04 -25.59
C VAL A 9 17.43 37.32 -24.62
N THR A 10 16.27 36.69 -24.84
CA THR A 10 15.28 36.37 -23.79
C THR A 10 14.28 35.35 -24.36
N SER A 11 14.68 34.08 -24.41
CA SER A 11 13.72 32.97 -24.43
C SER A 11 13.91 32.02 -23.22
N ALA A 12 14.66 32.48 -22.21
CA ALA A 12 14.79 31.81 -20.92
C ALA A 12 13.87 32.49 -19.91
N ARG A 13 12.62 32.03 -19.83
CA ARG A 13 11.75 32.00 -18.64
C ARG A 13 10.30 31.77 -19.06
N GLU A 14 9.95 30.51 -19.22
CA GLU A 14 8.64 30.02 -18.79
C GLU A 14 8.89 29.10 -17.59
N GLU A 15 9.32 29.71 -16.49
CA GLU A 15 9.14 29.16 -15.14
C GLU A 15 7.91 29.85 -14.55
N SER A 16 6.86 29.08 -14.30
CA SER A 16 6.16 28.98 -12.99
C SER A 16 4.79 28.33 -13.25
N GLU A 17 4.69 27.03 -13.00
CA GLU A 17 4.03 26.48 -11.80
C GLU A 17 2.50 26.59 -11.82
N THR A 18 1.83 25.43 -11.75
CA THR A 18 0.65 25.30 -10.88
C THR A 18 0.45 23.83 -10.47
N PHE A 19 0.95 23.53 -9.27
CA PHE A 19 0.46 22.53 -8.30
C PHE A 19 0.14 21.10 -8.79
N ARG A 20 1.13 20.21 -8.66
CA ARG A 20 0.84 18.80 -8.39
C ARG A 20 0.48 18.68 -6.91
N TRP A 21 -0.80 18.52 -6.60
CA TRP A 21 -1.22 18.15 -5.26
C TRP A 21 -0.80 16.70 -5.00
N PHE A 22 0.35 16.51 -4.37
CA PHE A 22 0.65 15.23 -3.74
C PHE A 22 -0.12 15.21 -2.42
N HIS A 23 -1.24 14.50 -2.41
CA HIS A 23 -1.90 14.16 -1.16
C HIS A 23 -1.20 12.92 -0.62
N HIS A 24 -0.56 13.07 0.55
CA HIS A 24 -0.09 11.93 1.32
C HIS A 24 -1.08 11.72 2.48
N SER A 25 -1.69 10.55 2.57
CA SER A 25 -2.74 10.22 3.52
C SER A 25 -2.47 8.90 4.25
N LEU A 26 -1.86 8.99 5.43
CA LEU A 26 -1.80 7.85 6.34
C LEU A 26 -3.11 7.75 7.13
N VAL A 27 -3.85 6.65 6.99
CA VAL A 27 -5.02 6.37 7.85
C VAL A 27 -4.57 5.50 9.01
N MET A 28 -4.71 6.00 10.24
CA MET A 28 -4.44 5.24 11.47
C MET A 28 -5.72 4.98 12.24
N SER A 29 -5.92 3.74 12.69
CA SER A 29 -7.08 3.33 13.46
C SER A 29 -6.72 2.26 14.50
N CYS A 30 -7.47 2.21 15.59
CA CYS A 30 -7.45 1.07 16.50
C CYS A 30 -8.25 -0.08 15.84
N PRO A 31 -7.65 -1.25 15.62
CA PRO A 31 -8.37 -2.35 15.01
C PRO A 31 -9.51 -2.83 15.91
N MET A 32 -10.52 -3.43 15.29
CA MET A 32 -11.66 -3.98 16.03
C MET A 32 -11.19 -4.96 17.12
N PRO A 33 -11.85 -4.99 18.30
CA PRO A 33 -11.53 -5.98 19.33
C PRO A 33 -11.83 -7.40 18.83
N GLN A 34 -11.05 -8.37 19.29
CA GLN A 34 -11.27 -9.77 18.96
C GLN A 34 -12.58 -10.26 19.59
N ARG A 35 -13.59 -10.56 18.76
CA ARG A 35 -14.72 -11.39 19.19
C ARG A 35 -14.22 -12.83 19.29
N ARG A 36 -14.63 -13.56 20.34
CA ARG A 36 -14.42 -15.02 20.43
C ARG A 36 -14.95 -15.65 19.15
N SER A 37 -14.07 -16.15 18.28
CA SER A 37 -14.47 -16.65 16.97
C SER A 37 -14.93 -18.11 17.08
N SER A 38 -16.03 -18.42 16.40
CA SER A 38 -16.41 -19.78 16.05
C SER A 38 -15.50 -20.27 14.93
N SER A 39 -15.23 -21.57 14.89
CA SER A 39 -14.20 -22.25 14.09
C SER A 39 -14.28 -22.16 12.55
N GLN A 40 -15.00 -21.19 11.98
CA GLN A 40 -15.08 -20.92 10.55
C GLN A 40 -15.19 -19.40 10.34
N ASP A 41 -14.04 -18.73 10.30
CA ASP A 41 -13.99 -17.30 9.99
C ASP A 41 -13.89 -17.12 8.47
N GLU A 42 -15.02 -16.81 7.82
CA GLU A 42 -15.05 -16.36 6.43
C GLU A 42 -15.13 -14.81 6.37
N LEU A 43 -14.43 -14.21 5.40
CA LEU A 43 -14.57 -12.79 5.13
C LEU A 43 -15.65 -12.58 4.05
N SER A 44 -16.70 -11.86 4.40
CA SER A 44 -17.69 -11.35 3.46
C SER A 44 -17.45 -9.86 3.23
N VAL A 45 -17.31 -9.45 1.97
CA VAL A 45 -17.11 -8.07 1.55
C VAL A 45 -18.33 -7.59 0.78
N THR A 46 -19.03 -6.62 1.36
CA THR A 46 -20.15 -5.91 0.72
C THR A 46 -19.71 -4.47 0.51
N ILE A 47 -19.69 -4.01 -0.74
CA ILE A 47 -19.43 -2.61 -1.11
C ILE A 47 -20.74 -2.03 -1.63
N SER A 48 -21.25 -1.03 -0.92
CA SER A 48 -22.43 -0.27 -1.31
C SER A 48 -22.00 1.15 -1.69
N VAL A 49 -22.35 1.59 -2.89
CA VAL A 49 -22.14 2.98 -3.33
C VAL A 49 -23.47 3.72 -3.16
N THR A 50 -23.45 4.89 -2.53
CA THR A 50 -24.65 5.67 -2.22
C THR A 50 -25.39 6.07 -3.49
N GLY A 51 -26.61 5.55 -3.66
CA GLY A 51 -27.39 5.63 -4.90
C GLY A 51 -28.12 4.31 -5.18
N ASP A 52 -28.84 3.80 -4.17
CA ASP A 52 -29.81 2.69 -4.16
C ASP A 52 -29.47 1.35 -4.85
N ALA A 53 -28.23 1.12 -5.29
CA ALA A 53 -27.77 -0.17 -5.80
C ALA A 53 -26.53 -0.65 -5.04
N VAL A 54 -26.62 -1.84 -4.44
CA VAL A 54 -25.44 -2.61 -4.02
C VAL A 54 -24.66 -2.95 -5.29
N SER A 55 -23.50 -2.31 -5.49
CA SER A 55 -22.71 -2.54 -6.70
C SER A 55 -21.84 -3.80 -6.60
N TYR A 56 -21.62 -4.34 -5.39
CA TYR A 56 -20.78 -5.52 -5.20
C TYR A 56 -21.03 -6.25 -3.86
N GLU A 57 -21.48 -7.51 -3.92
CA GLU A 57 -21.57 -8.41 -2.77
C GLU A 57 -20.81 -9.71 -3.07
N ARG A 58 -19.84 -10.04 -2.22
CA ARG A 58 -19.16 -11.35 -2.21
C ARG A 58 -18.99 -11.87 -0.80
N SER A 59 -19.42 -13.10 -0.60
CA SER A 59 -19.18 -13.90 0.59
C SER A 59 -18.07 -14.93 0.36
N SER A 60 -17.57 -15.51 1.45
CA SER A 60 -16.66 -16.66 1.43
C SER A 60 -15.32 -16.42 0.75
N ILE A 61 -14.74 -15.21 0.92
CA ILE A 61 -13.35 -14.97 0.53
C ILE A 61 -12.49 -15.82 1.48
N PRO A 62 -11.70 -16.78 0.96
CA PRO A 62 -10.83 -17.58 1.79
C PRO A 62 -9.81 -16.66 2.43
N VAL A 63 -9.97 -16.44 3.73
CA VAL A 63 -8.95 -15.82 4.56
C VAL A 63 -7.87 -16.88 4.74
N ALA A 64 -6.60 -16.52 4.62
CA ALA A 64 -5.56 -17.48 4.94
C ALA A 64 -5.73 -17.92 6.41
N ASP A 65 -5.85 -19.22 6.65
CA ASP A 65 -5.87 -19.80 8.01
C ASP A 65 -4.60 -19.44 8.81
N ARG A 66 -3.54 -19.08 8.09
CA ARG A 66 -2.29 -18.58 8.67
C ARG A 66 -2.44 -17.12 9.09
N ALA A 67 -2.19 -16.86 10.37
CA ALA A 67 -1.99 -15.50 10.86
C ALA A 67 -0.70 -14.90 10.27
N PHE A 68 -0.82 -13.77 9.59
CA PHE A 68 0.34 -13.00 9.11
C PHE A 68 0.79 -11.95 10.12
N VAL A 69 -0.16 -11.44 10.92
CA VAL A 69 0.10 -10.46 11.97
C VAL A 69 0.62 -11.18 13.21
N ARG A 70 1.78 -10.75 13.71
CA ARG A 70 2.35 -11.25 14.96
C ARG A 70 1.52 -10.73 16.13
N GLU A 71 1.36 -11.52 17.20
CA GLU A 71 0.64 -11.05 18.40
C GLU A 71 1.50 -10.08 19.23
N GLY A 72 0.84 -9.13 19.91
CA GLY A 72 1.51 -8.19 20.80
C GLY A 72 2.41 -7.18 20.09
N GLN A 73 2.18 -6.94 18.79
CA GLN A 73 2.89 -5.88 18.06
C GLN A 73 2.30 -4.52 18.44
N GLY A 74 3.13 -3.48 18.41
CA GLY A 74 2.71 -2.09 18.46
C GLY A 74 2.08 -1.66 17.12
N PRO A 75 2.49 -0.54 16.52
CA PRO A 75 1.92 -0.08 15.26
C PRO A 75 2.24 -1.03 14.10
N VAL A 76 1.21 -1.45 13.36
CA VAL A 76 1.32 -2.24 12.13
C VAL A 76 0.89 -1.40 10.93
N LEU A 77 1.62 -1.50 9.83
CA LEU A 77 1.31 -0.81 8.57
C LEU A 77 0.89 -1.81 7.49
N CYS A 78 -0.16 -1.52 6.75
CA CYS A 78 -0.57 -2.27 5.57
C CYS A 78 -0.48 -1.41 4.30
N THR A 79 -0.03 -2.02 3.21
CA THR A 79 -0.14 -1.44 1.86
C THR A 79 -0.51 -2.53 0.85
N MET A 80 -1.04 -2.09 -0.30
CA MET A 80 -1.58 -2.94 -1.34
C MET A 80 -0.78 -2.72 -2.62
N LEU A 81 -0.18 -3.79 -3.12
CA LEU A 81 0.73 -3.77 -4.25
C LEU A 81 0.15 -4.58 -5.40
N PHE A 82 0.31 -4.00 -6.57
CA PHE A 82 0.16 -4.65 -7.86
C PHE A 82 1.54 -4.57 -8.54
N GLU A 83 1.93 -5.60 -9.30
CA GLU A 83 3.13 -5.50 -10.11
C GLU A 83 2.88 -4.51 -11.24
N GLU A 84 3.41 -3.30 -11.05
CA GLU A 84 3.45 -2.26 -12.06
C GLU A 84 4.89 -1.85 -12.33
N LYS A 85 5.09 -1.21 -13.48
CA LYS A 85 6.39 -0.69 -13.85
C LYS A 85 6.85 0.31 -12.78
N ASN A 86 7.98 0.01 -12.13
CA ASN A 86 8.63 0.78 -11.07
C ASN A 86 8.15 0.53 -9.62
N THR A 87 7.16 -0.33 -9.34
CA THR A 87 6.74 -0.60 -7.95
C THR A 87 7.92 -1.07 -7.08
N ALA A 88 8.77 -1.94 -7.61
CA ALA A 88 9.97 -2.41 -6.90
C ALA A 88 10.99 -1.30 -6.59
N LEU A 89 11.06 -0.24 -7.41
CA LEU A 89 12.00 0.88 -7.22
C LEU A 89 11.57 1.77 -6.05
N ILE A 90 10.27 2.03 -5.92
CA ILE A 90 9.71 2.88 -4.86
C ILE A 90 9.48 2.11 -3.55
N LEU A 91 9.39 0.78 -3.61
CA LEU A 91 9.17 -0.06 -2.42
C LEU A 91 10.33 0.02 -1.42
N ARG A 92 11.57 0.14 -1.92
CA ARG A 92 12.76 0.24 -1.07
C ARG A 92 12.73 1.47 -0.14
N PRO A 93 12.68 2.71 -0.67
CA PRO A 93 12.65 3.90 0.19
C PRO A 93 11.36 3.98 1.02
N TRP A 94 10.23 3.46 0.53
CA TRP A 94 8.99 3.38 1.31
C TRP A 94 9.15 2.49 2.56
N VAL A 95 9.71 1.28 2.41
CA VAL A 95 9.97 0.38 3.55
C VAL A 95 10.96 1.01 4.53
N GLN A 96 12.04 1.62 4.04
CA GLN A 96 13.01 2.32 4.90
C GLN A 96 12.35 3.41 5.73
N TYR A 97 11.56 4.26 5.06
CA TYR A 97 10.88 5.37 5.70
C TYR A 97 9.97 4.88 6.81
N HIS A 98 9.05 3.97 6.52
CA HIS A 98 8.07 3.52 7.52
C HIS A 98 8.70 2.66 8.63
N ALA A 99 9.67 1.81 8.30
CA ALA A 99 10.40 1.05 9.32
C ALA A 99 11.13 1.97 10.33
N ALA A 100 11.68 3.09 9.85
CA ALA A 100 12.32 4.11 10.68
C ALA A 100 11.33 4.94 11.50
N ARG A 101 10.04 4.99 11.11
CA ARG A 101 8.96 5.66 11.86
C ARG A 101 8.37 4.83 13.00
N GLY A 102 8.89 3.63 13.23
CA GLY A 102 8.54 2.83 14.39
C GLY A 102 7.36 1.89 14.17
N PHE A 103 6.99 1.59 12.93
CA PHE A 103 6.14 0.43 12.67
C PHE A 103 6.90 -0.85 13.05
N ASP A 104 6.24 -1.73 13.80
CA ASP A 104 6.81 -3.00 14.28
C ASP A 104 6.63 -4.13 13.26
N GLN A 105 5.59 -4.01 12.44
CA GLN A 105 5.35 -4.89 11.32
C GLN A 105 4.76 -4.12 10.12
N ILE A 106 5.20 -4.50 8.93
CA ILE A 106 4.73 -3.96 7.66
C ILE A 106 4.18 -5.14 6.85
N LEU A 107 2.91 -5.09 6.48
CA LEU A 107 2.25 -6.09 5.64
C LEU A 107 2.18 -5.59 4.20
N LEU A 108 2.91 -6.25 3.30
CA LEU A 108 2.84 -5.99 1.86
C LEU A 108 1.87 -6.98 1.23
N TYR A 109 0.65 -6.55 0.96
CA TYR A 109 -0.28 -7.37 0.20
C TYR A 109 0.08 -7.29 -1.27
N VAL A 110 0.35 -8.43 -1.90
CA VAL A 110 0.78 -8.49 -3.30
C VAL A 110 -0.23 -9.29 -4.10
N GLU A 111 -0.97 -8.61 -4.97
CA GLU A 111 -1.77 -9.26 -5.99
C GLU A 111 -0.89 -9.60 -7.20
N ASP A 112 -0.16 -10.70 -7.10
CA ASP A 112 0.63 -11.23 -8.22
C ASP A 112 0.73 -12.76 -8.17
N ARG A 113 0.85 -13.39 -9.34
CA ARG A 113 1.19 -14.82 -9.48
C ARG A 113 2.49 -15.15 -8.75
N ASP A 114 3.48 -14.28 -8.80
CA ASP A 114 4.73 -14.40 -8.06
C ASP A 114 4.92 -13.22 -7.10
N SER A 115 4.47 -13.35 -5.85
CA SER A 115 4.68 -12.30 -4.84
C SER A 115 6.13 -12.19 -4.34
N SER A 116 7.02 -13.10 -4.72
CA SER A 116 8.39 -13.11 -4.21
C SER A 116 9.26 -11.97 -4.73
N TRP A 117 8.83 -11.27 -5.80
CA TRP A 117 9.50 -10.05 -6.27
C TRP A 117 9.54 -8.97 -5.18
N ALA A 118 8.47 -8.83 -4.40
CA ALA A 118 8.38 -7.80 -3.36
C ALA A 118 9.43 -8.05 -2.28
N GLY A 119 9.57 -9.31 -1.83
CA GLY A 119 10.60 -9.71 -0.88
C GLY A 119 12.02 -9.52 -1.42
N ARG A 120 12.26 -9.88 -2.69
CA ARG A 120 13.57 -9.64 -3.35
C ARG A 120 13.92 -8.16 -3.43
N ALA A 121 12.94 -7.31 -3.74
CA ALA A 121 13.15 -5.87 -3.91
C ALA A 121 13.66 -5.18 -2.63
N ILE A 122 13.33 -5.72 -1.46
CA ILE A 122 13.66 -5.13 -0.15
C ILE A 122 14.67 -5.96 0.66
N ALA A 123 15.22 -7.06 0.14
CA ALA A 123 15.93 -8.04 0.95
C ALA A 123 17.14 -7.47 1.74
N ASP A 124 17.77 -6.42 1.21
CA ASP A 124 18.95 -5.72 1.73
C ASP A 124 18.62 -4.36 2.36
N VAL A 125 17.34 -4.05 2.53
CA VAL A 125 16.86 -2.77 3.04
C VAL A 125 16.79 -2.79 4.58
N PRO A 126 17.28 -1.74 5.28
CA PRO A 126 17.02 -1.59 6.72
C PRO A 126 15.52 -1.62 7.03
N GLY A 127 15.12 -2.54 7.92
CA GLY A 127 13.71 -2.77 8.26
C GLY A 127 13.01 -3.88 7.46
N ALA A 128 13.71 -4.55 6.53
CA ALA A 128 13.16 -5.69 5.79
C ALA A 128 12.72 -6.85 6.71
N ASP A 129 13.34 -7.01 7.88
CA ASP A 129 12.98 -7.96 8.93
C ASP A 129 11.60 -7.69 9.57
N LYS A 130 11.09 -6.46 9.42
CA LYS A 130 9.74 -6.06 9.84
C LYS A 130 8.68 -6.33 8.79
N VAL A 131 9.09 -6.68 7.56
CA VAL A 131 8.17 -6.85 6.44
C VAL A 131 7.66 -8.29 6.36
N THR A 132 6.36 -8.43 6.14
CA THR A 132 5.70 -9.68 5.78
C THR A 132 5.00 -9.51 4.44
N VAL A 133 5.45 -10.27 3.44
CA VAL A 133 4.77 -10.34 2.15
C VAL A 133 3.56 -11.27 2.29
N VAL A 134 2.37 -10.75 1.97
CA VAL A 134 1.10 -11.46 1.99
C VAL A 134 0.67 -11.74 0.55
N PRO A 135 0.80 -12.98 0.05
CA PRO A 135 0.33 -13.33 -1.28
C PRO A 135 -1.20 -13.18 -1.35
N PHE A 136 -1.69 -12.47 -2.37
CA PHE A 136 -3.11 -12.18 -2.52
C PHE A 136 -3.59 -12.42 -3.96
N TRP A 137 -3.18 -13.55 -4.54
CA TRP A 137 -3.52 -13.95 -5.91
C TRP A 137 -4.51 -15.10 -5.95
N PHE A 138 -5.64 -14.90 -6.64
CA PHE A 138 -6.75 -15.85 -6.71
C PHE A 138 -6.99 -16.36 -8.15
N GLY A 139 -5.92 -16.56 -8.92
CA GLY A 139 -6.00 -17.17 -10.24
C GLY A 139 -6.82 -16.33 -11.22
N ASN A 140 -7.87 -16.94 -11.79
CA ASN A 140 -8.72 -16.27 -12.79
C ASN A 140 -9.39 -15.00 -12.24
N THR A 141 -9.74 -14.97 -10.94
CA THR A 141 -10.37 -13.80 -10.33
C THR A 141 -9.46 -12.57 -10.41
N SER A 142 -8.18 -12.74 -10.03
CA SER A 142 -7.16 -11.70 -10.13
C SER A 142 -6.85 -11.34 -11.58
N GLN A 143 -6.69 -12.35 -12.45
CA GLN A 143 -6.38 -12.12 -13.86
C GLN A 143 -7.47 -11.34 -14.61
N GLN A 144 -8.73 -11.59 -14.28
CA GLN A 144 -9.88 -10.91 -14.90
C GLN A 144 -10.20 -9.57 -14.23
N ARG A 145 -9.50 -9.20 -13.15
CA ARG A 145 -9.84 -8.07 -12.28
C ARG A 145 -11.32 -8.09 -11.88
N ALA A 146 -11.86 -9.29 -11.65
CA ALA A 146 -13.28 -9.54 -11.41
C ALA A 146 -13.70 -9.23 -9.96
N PHE A 147 -12.78 -8.70 -9.15
CA PHE A 147 -12.95 -8.32 -7.76
C PHE A 147 -12.24 -6.98 -7.52
N HIS A 148 -12.79 -6.14 -6.65
CA HIS A 148 -12.11 -4.96 -6.12
C HIS A 148 -11.00 -5.39 -5.14
N MET A 149 -9.87 -5.80 -5.70
CA MET A 149 -8.78 -6.47 -5.00
C MET A 149 -8.14 -5.63 -3.90
N GLN A 150 -7.99 -4.32 -4.12
CA GLN A 150 -7.51 -3.38 -3.09
C GLN A 150 -8.41 -3.40 -1.85
N GLY A 151 -9.73 -3.43 -2.08
CA GLY A 151 -10.72 -3.53 -0.99
C GLY A 151 -10.67 -4.88 -0.29
N GLY A 152 -10.45 -5.97 -1.04
CA GLY A 152 -10.22 -7.30 -0.46
C GLY A 152 -8.97 -7.36 0.43
N MET A 153 -7.85 -6.82 -0.06
CA MET A 153 -6.59 -6.72 0.68
C MET A 153 -6.74 -5.91 1.96
N LEU A 154 -7.45 -4.77 1.90
CA LEU A 154 -7.73 -3.92 3.06
C LEU A 154 -8.55 -4.66 4.13
N HIS A 155 -9.64 -5.30 3.73
CA HIS A 155 -10.47 -6.06 4.66
C HIS A 155 -9.71 -7.26 5.25
N HIS A 156 -8.88 -7.94 4.47
CA HIS A 156 -8.03 -9.00 4.99
C HIS A 156 -7.00 -8.46 6.02
N CYS A 157 -6.39 -7.30 5.75
CA CYS A 157 -5.51 -6.63 6.74
C CYS A 157 -6.27 -6.30 8.04
N LEU A 158 -7.46 -5.71 7.94
CA LEU A 158 -8.31 -5.38 9.08
C LEU A 158 -8.68 -6.64 9.88
N TYR A 159 -9.00 -7.73 9.19
CA TYR A 159 -9.32 -9.01 9.80
C TYR A 159 -8.10 -9.59 10.54
N GLN A 160 -6.93 -9.60 9.89
CA GLN A 160 -5.69 -10.14 10.46
C GLN A 160 -5.21 -9.36 11.68
N THR A 161 -5.42 -8.04 11.71
CA THR A 161 -5.00 -7.16 12.82
C THR A 161 -5.99 -7.09 13.98
N ARG A 162 -7.22 -7.56 13.78
CA ARG A 162 -8.32 -7.54 14.77
C ARG A 162 -7.89 -8.12 16.12
N GLY A 163 -7.82 -7.25 17.13
CA GLY A 163 -7.45 -7.58 18.51
C GLY A 163 -6.02 -8.11 18.70
N ARG A 164 -5.15 -7.99 17.69
CA ARG A 164 -3.74 -8.43 17.75
C ARG A 164 -2.75 -7.28 17.91
N VAL A 165 -3.16 -6.07 17.53
CA VAL A 165 -2.30 -4.88 17.47
C VAL A 165 -3.01 -3.68 18.09
N GLU A 166 -2.24 -2.73 18.61
CA GLU A 166 -2.81 -1.51 19.20
C GLU A 166 -3.24 -0.51 18.13
N TRP A 167 -2.41 -0.36 17.09
CA TRP A 167 -2.61 0.58 16.01
C TRP A 167 -2.39 -0.09 14.66
N LEU A 168 -3.35 0.09 13.76
CA LEU A 168 -3.22 -0.23 12.36
C LEU A 168 -3.10 1.08 11.57
N ALA A 169 -2.11 1.15 10.71
CA ALA A 169 -1.99 2.15 9.67
C ALA A 169 -2.18 1.54 8.29
N VAL A 170 -2.73 2.33 7.37
CA VAL A 170 -2.82 2.00 5.94
C VAL A 170 -2.24 3.17 5.16
N ALA A 171 -1.35 2.87 4.22
CA ALA A 171 -0.74 3.84 3.34
C ALA A 171 -0.56 3.27 1.94
N ASP A 172 -0.68 4.14 0.93
CA ASP A 172 -0.30 3.82 -0.44
C ASP A 172 1.24 3.83 -0.59
N ILE A 173 1.72 3.15 -1.63
CA ILE A 173 3.16 2.92 -1.85
C ILE A 173 3.94 4.19 -2.22
N ASP A 174 3.26 5.25 -2.62
CA ASP A 174 3.79 6.58 -2.90
C ASP A 174 3.66 7.55 -1.70
N GLU A 175 3.14 7.09 -0.56
CA GLU A 175 2.97 7.89 0.66
C GLU A 175 4.16 7.75 1.61
N TYR A 176 5.28 8.37 1.22
CA TYR A 176 6.48 8.49 2.02
C TYR A 176 7.25 9.75 1.66
N PHE A 177 8.12 10.19 2.56
CA PHE A 177 9.11 11.21 2.24
C PHE A 177 10.39 10.52 1.83
N ASP A 178 10.84 10.75 0.59
CA ASP A 178 12.16 10.33 0.14
C ASP A 178 13.22 11.23 0.78
N VAL A 179 13.63 10.86 1.99
CA VAL A 179 14.69 11.54 2.76
C VAL A 179 16.06 10.89 2.55
N PHE A 180 16.13 9.86 1.69
CA PHE A 180 17.35 9.12 1.39
C PHE A 180 17.64 9.18 -0.11
N PRO A 181 18.10 10.35 -0.63
CA PRO A 181 18.53 10.42 -2.02
C PRO A 181 19.59 9.34 -2.23
N GLY A 182 19.29 8.39 -3.13
CA GLY A 182 20.22 7.32 -3.48
C GLY A 182 21.57 7.89 -3.94
N PRO A 183 22.65 7.09 -3.90
CA PRO A 183 23.93 7.53 -4.45
C PRO A 183 23.72 7.86 -5.94
N SER A 184 23.94 9.13 -6.27
CA SER A 184 24.01 9.67 -7.64
C SER A 184 25.09 8.98 -8.46
#